data_AF-A0A2K4ZKE3-F1
#
_entry.id   AF-A0A2K4ZKE3-F1
#
_cell.length_a   1.000
_cell.length_b   1.000
_cell.length_c   1.000
_cell.angle_alpha   90.00
_cell.angle_beta   90.00
_cell.angle_gamma   90.00
#
_symmetry.space_group_name_H-M   'P 1'
#
loop_
_entity.id
_entity.type
_entity.pdbx_description
1 polymer ?
#
loop_
_entity_poly.entity_id
_entity_poly.type
_entity_poly.pdbx_seq_one_letter_code
_entity_poly.pdbx_strand_id
1 'polypeptide(L)'
;MIIVRMIQYWNDYHKKELREQFRSLKELEDWIFGQMRVDYSSEHGRNLLSFPKCDVKDRIYEISVRPECGGCVYWIKQIEDDGSGIIFSDGTFTAGQKHCTRAVREWLVGCEGRKRNPVFRFADDEAGACYTGHCSDMAGGGCRDGCGVSGAVKRAAGKIHEKNMGCDSGDEYSRGYNDGVSAALGILLGETGCSMEDIPEMKAASGLT
;
A
#
# COMPACT_ATOMS: atom_id res chain seq x y z
N MET A 1 -6.93 -28.37 8.91
CA MET A 1 -6.26 -27.06 9.06
C MET A 1 -5.15 -27.05 8.01
N ILE A 2 -4.59 -25.88 7.70
CA ILE A 2 -3.52 -25.74 6.72
C ILE A 2 -2.27 -25.17 7.36
N ILE A 3 -1.14 -25.65 6.90
CA ILE A 3 0.20 -25.20 7.26
C ILE A 3 0.78 -24.48 6.05
N VAL A 4 1.21 -23.24 6.26
CA VAL A 4 1.75 -22.38 5.20
C VAL A 4 3.22 -22.14 5.49
N ARG A 5 4.07 -22.50 4.53
CA ARG A 5 5.50 -22.16 4.56
C ARG A 5 5.75 -20.96 3.66
N MET A 6 6.32 -19.93 4.24
CA MET A 6 6.60 -18.67 3.55
C MET A 6 8.01 -18.18 3.85
N ILE A 7 8.56 -17.37 2.95
CA ILE A 7 9.82 -16.67 3.16
C ILE A 7 9.49 -15.20 3.39
N GLN A 8 9.89 -14.69 4.55
CA GLN A 8 9.94 -13.27 4.81
C GLN A 8 11.31 -12.75 4.38
N TYR A 9 11.32 -11.77 3.49
CA TYR A 9 12.52 -11.16 2.95
C TYR A 9 12.54 -9.67 3.28
N TRP A 10 13.67 -9.22 3.84
CA TRP A 10 13.99 -7.81 4.02
C TRP A 10 15.05 -7.43 2.98
N ASN A 11 15.03 -6.19 2.50
CA ASN A 11 15.93 -5.71 1.44
C ASN A 11 17.43 -5.64 1.86
N ASP A 12 17.76 -6.19 3.03
CA ASP A 12 19.09 -6.30 3.64
C ASP A 12 19.70 -7.70 3.46
N TYR A 13 19.19 -8.48 2.50
CA TYR A 13 19.57 -9.88 2.23
C TYR A 13 19.19 -10.90 3.32
N HIS A 14 18.49 -10.48 4.38
CA HIS A 14 17.99 -11.42 5.38
C HIS A 14 16.69 -12.09 4.92
N LYS A 15 16.76 -13.42 4.80
CA LYS A 15 15.61 -14.30 4.54
C LYS A 15 15.31 -15.10 5.81
N LYS A 16 14.05 -15.03 6.26
CA LYS A 16 13.54 -15.85 7.35
C LYS A 16 12.46 -16.77 6.82
N GLU A 17 12.61 -18.07 7.03
CA GLU A 17 11.52 -19.02 6.80
C GLU A 17 10.51 -18.90 7.95
N LEU A 18 9.23 -18.76 7.61
CA LEU A 18 8.12 -18.77 8.53
C LEU A 18 7.22 -19.96 8.22
N ARG A 19 6.69 -20.58 9.28
CA ARG A 19 5.74 -21.67 9.21
C ARG A 19 4.54 -21.32 10.08
N GLU A 20 3.46 -20.92 9.42
CA GLU A 20 2.24 -20.46 10.08
C GLU A 20 1.10 -21.46 9.86
N GLN A 21 0.15 -21.48 10.79
CA GLN A 21 -1.03 -22.36 10.73
C GLN A 21 -2.29 -21.54 10.57
N PHE A 22 -3.17 -21.98 9.68
CA PHE A 22 -4.47 -21.35 9.43
C PHE A 22 -5.54 -22.43 9.41
N ARG A 23 -6.76 -22.12 9.84
CA ARG A 23 -7.89 -23.07 9.84
C ARG A 23 -8.31 -23.43 8.42
N SER A 24 -8.19 -22.51 7.47
CA SER A 24 -8.60 -22.71 6.08
C SER A 24 -7.89 -21.78 5.10
N LEU A 25 -8.04 -22.06 3.79
CA LEU A 25 -7.62 -21.15 2.72
C LEU A 25 -8.31 -19.77 2.82
N LYS A 26 -9.55 -19.71 3.35
CA LYS A 26 -10.26 -18.44 3.53
C LYS A 26 -9.61 -17.56 4.60
N GLU A 27 -9.16 -18.17 5.69
CA GLU A 27 -8.44 -17.43 6.73
C GLU A 27 -7.07 -16.95 6.24
N LEU A 28 -6.37 -17.78 5.46
CA LEU A 28 -5.14 -17.36 4.78
C LEU A 28 -5.39 -16.17 3.84
N GLU A 29 -6.46 -16.22 3.04
CA GLU A 29 -6.88 -15.09 2.19
C GLU A 29 -7.08 -13.82 3.04
N ASP A 30 -7.88 -13.90 4.10
CA ASP A 30 -8.14 -12.77 4.98
C ASP A 30 -6.87 -12.23 5.65
N TRP A 31 -5.94 -13.11 6.02
CA TRP A 31 -4.64 -12.72 6.52
C TRP A 31 -3.81 -11.98 5.47
N ILE A 32 -3.71 -12.50 4.24
CA ILE A 32 -2.96 -11.89 3.13
C ILE A 32 -3.46 -10.46 2.88
N PHE A 33 -4.78 -10.31 2.69
CA PHE A 33 -5.37 -8.98 2.44
C PHE A 33 -5.29 -8.07 3.67
N GLY A 34 -5.38 -8.63 4.87
CA GLY A 34 -5.22 -7.89 6.12
C GLY A 34 -3.82 -7.34 6.34
N GLN A 35 -2.78 -7.88 5.68
CA GLN A 35 -1.44 -7.31 5.72
C GLN A 35 -1.31 -6.03 4.89
N MET A 36 -2.14 -5.84 3.86
CA MET A 36 -1.91 -4.80 2.87
C MET A 36 -2.24 -3.40 3.41
N ARG A 37 -1.26 -2.49 3.35
CA ARG A 37 -1.38 -1.08 3.78
C ARG A 37 -1.23 -0.09 2.63
N VAL A 38 -1.07 -0.61 1.41
CA VAL A 38 -0.85 0.15 0.18
C VAL A 38 -1.91 -0.21 -0.85
N ASP A 39 -2.17 0.70 -1.78
CA ASP A 39 -3.03 0.39 -2.92
C ASP A 39 -2.34 -0.62 -3.85
N TYR A 40 -2.93 -1.81 -3.93
CA TYR A 40 -2.49 -2.92 -4.79
C TYR A 40 -3.43 -3.12 -6.00
N SER A 41 -4.41 -2.22 -6.19
CA SER A 41 -5.37 -2.25 -7.29
C SER A 41 -4.92 -1.41 -8.50
N SER A 42 -4.10 -0.38 -8.27
CA SER A 42 -3.53 0.45 -9.35
C SER A 42 -2.54 -0.32 -10.24
N GLU A 43 -2.31 0.22 -11.43
CA GLU A 43 -1.33 -0.33 -12.38
C GLU A 43 0.08 -0.43 -11.78
N HIS A 44 0.46 0.54 -10.96
CA HIS A 44 1.73 0.57 -10.22
C HIS A 44 1.73 -0.42 -9.04
N GLY A 45 0.58 -0.61 -8.38
CA GLY A 45 0.40 -1.52 -7.26
C GLY A 45 0.24 -3.00 -7.63
N ARG A 46 0.03 -3.33 -8.92
CA ARG A 46 -0.29 -4.69 -9.37
C ARG A 46 0.76 -5.75 -9.03
N ASN A 47 2.02 -5.34 -8.87
CA ASN A 47 3.15 -6.20 -8.52
C ASN A 47 3.37 -6.35 -7.01
N LEU A 48 2.66 -5.57 -6.18
CA LEU A 48 2.76 -5.62 -4.73
C LEU A 48 2.05 -6.83 -4.15
N LEU A 49 0.92 -7.22 -4.75
CA LEU A 49 0.20 -8.44 -4.41
C LEU A 49 -0.02 -9.27 -5.68
N SER A 50 0.59 -10.44 -5.78
CA SER A 50 0.54 -11.27 -6.98
C SER A 50 0.15 -12.70 -6.65
N PHE A 51 -0.87 -13.22 -7.35
CA PHE A 51 -1.28 -14.61 -7.26
C PHE A 51 -0.91 -15.35 -8.56
N PRO A 52 -0.17 -16.47 -8.49
CA PRO A 52 0.29 -17.19 -9.66
C PRO A 52 -0.88 -17.86 -10.40
N LYS A 53 -0.76 -17.99 -11.73
CA LYS A 53 -1.61 -18.89 -12.50
C LYS A 53 -1.07 -20.31 -12.36
N CYS A 54 -1.94 -21.23 -11.97
CA CYS A 54 -1.63 -22.65 -11.80
C CYS A 54 -2.15 -23.50 -12.98
N ASP A 55 -2.17 -22.93 -14.19
CA ASP A 55 -2.66 -23.59 -15.40
C ASP A 55 -1.64 -24.58 -15.99
N VAL A 56 -0.35 -24.24 -15.92
CA VAL A 56 0.76 -25.06 -16.43
C VAL A 56 1.68 -25.47 -15.29
N LYS A 57 2.00 -26.78 -15.18
CA LYS A 57 2.81 -27.35 -14.08
C LYS A 57 4.14 -26.60 -13.87
N ASP A 58 4.81 -26.19 -14.95
CA ASP A 58 6.14 -25.56 -14.86
C ASP A 58 6.09 -24.05 -14.59
N ARG A 59 4.91 -23.43 -14.71
CA ARG A 59 4.70 -21.97 -14.56
C ARG A 59 4.04 -21.58 -13.24
N ILE A 60 4.00 -22.50 -12.27
CA ILE A 60 3.60 -22.16 -10.90
C ILE A 60 4.76 -21.38 -10.26
N TYR A 61 4.49 -20.13 -9.90
CA TYR A 61 5.41 -19.24 -9.17
C TYR A 61 4.88 -19.02 -7.74
N GLU A 62 5.63 -18.31 -6.91
CA GLU A 62 5.16 -17.95 -5.57
C GLU A 62 3.97 -16.98 -5.58
N ILE A 63 3.20 -16.99 -4.48
CA ILE A 63 2.31 -15.88 -4.14
C ILE A 63 3.18 -14.82 -3.46
N SER A 64 3.20 -13.61 -4.02
CA SER A 64 4.00 -12.49 -3.50
C SER A 64 3.09 -11.49 -2.80
N VAL A 65 3.42 -11.16 -1.55
CA VAL A 65 2.70 -10.19 -0.72
C VAL A 65 3.69 -9.12 -0.26
N ARG A 66 3.48 -7.88 -0.67
CA ARG A 66 4.26 -6.69 -0.30
C ARG A 66 3.35 -5.70 0.43
N PRO A 67 3.27 -5.80 1.77
CA PRO A 67 2.37 -4.98 2.58
C PRO A 67 2.55 -3.47 2.43
N GLU A 68 3.80 -3.03 2.27
CA GLU A 68 4.19 -1.63 2.20
C GLU A 68 5.38 -1.42 1.24
N CYS A 69 5.52 -0.21 0.70
CA CYS A 69 6.63 0.13 -0.20
C CYS A 69 7.95 0.20 0.59
N GLY A 70 8.99 -0.49 0.11
CA GLY A 70 10.30 -0.54 0.78
C GLY A 70 10.35 -1.40 2.05
N GLY A 71 9.24 -2.03 2.45
CA GLY A 71 9.17 -2.92 3.61
C GLY A 71 9.49 -4.38 3.30
N CYS A 72 9.10 -5.27 4.22
CA CYS A 72 9.30 -6.70 4.04
C CYS A 72 8.40 -7.30 2.96
N VAL A 73 8.89 -8.33 2.29
CA VAL A 73 8.15 -9.11 1.29
C VAL A 73 7.91 -10.50 1.83
N TYR A 74 6.68 -10.99 1.74
CA TYR A 74 6.34 -12.37 2.01
C TYR A 74 6.15 -13.12 0.69
N TRP A 75 6.87 -14.23 0.54
CA TRP A 75 6.64 -15.19 -0.52
C TRP A 75 6.03 -16.44 0.08
N ILE A 76 4.77 -16.73 -0.24
CA ILE A 76 4.14 -18.00 0.15
C ILE A 76 4.58 -19.04 -0.88
N LYS A 77 5.32 -20.04 -0.38
CA LYS A 77 6.03 -21.03 -1.19
C LYS A 77 5.33 -22.39 -1.21
N GLN A 78 4.72 -22.78 -0.10
CA GLN A 78 4.02 -24.06 0.04
C GLN A 78 2.81 -23.92 0.97
N ILE A 79 1.72 -24.60 0.61
CA ILE A 79 0.54 -24.78 1.45
C ILE A 79 0.26 -26.28 1.57
N GLU A 80 0.18 -26.77 2.79
CA GLU A 80 -0.12 -28.15 3.14
C GLU A 80 -1.43 -28.20 3.91
N ASP A 81 -2.29 -29.15 3.57
CA ASP A 81 -3.54 -29.43 4.27
C ASP A 81 -3.39 -30.73 5.06
N ASP A 82 -3.85 -30.74 6.32
CA ASP A 82 -3.64 -31.87 7.22
C ASP A 82 -4.21 -33.21 6.70
N GLY A 83 -5.27 -33.15 5.86
CA GLY A 83 -5.91 -34.34 5.32
C GLY A 83 -5.43 -34.72 3.91
N SER A 84 -5.01 -33.73 3.12
CA SER A 84 -4.74 -33.90 1.69
C SER A 84 -3.26 -33.84 1.32
N GLY A 85 -2.39 -33.46 2.27
CA GLY A 85 -0.97 -33.22 2.04
C GLY A 85 -0.71 -31.88 1.33
N ILE A 86 0.33 -31.80 0.51
CA ILE A 86 0.75 -30.56 -0.16
C ILE A 86 -0.29 -30.18 -1.23
N ILE A 87 -1.04 -29.11 -0.99
CA ILE A 87 -2.07 -28.62 -1.91
C ILE A 87 -1.57 -27.50 -2.85
N PHE A 88 -0.44 -26.87 -2.50
CA PHE A 88 0.29 -25.88 -3.30
C PHE A 88 1.79 -25.97 -3.02
N SER A 89 2.61 -25.92 -4.08
CA SER A 89 4.06 -25.72 -3.98
C SER A 89 4.59 -25.05 -5.26
N ASP A 90 5.43 -24.04 -5.10
CA ASP A 90 6.20 -23.43 -6.19
C ASP A 90 7.52 -24.17 -6.51
N GLY A 91 7.80 -25.26 -5.78
CA GLY A 91 9.01 -26.08 -5.94
C GLY A 91 10.12 -25.77 -4.92
N THR A 92 10.07 -24.64 -4.21
CA THR A 92 11.15 -24.21 -3.30
C THR A 92 11.44 -25.25 -2.21
N PHE A 93 10.39 -25.85 -1.65
CA PHE A 93 10.48 -26.78 -0.52
C PHE A 93 10.24 -28.25 -0.90
N THR A 94 10.04 -28.53 -2.18
CA THR A 94 9.69 -29.84 -2.74
C THR A 94 10.68 -30.29 -3.80
N ALA A 95 11.96 -29.91 -3.65
CA ALA A 95 13.05 -30.24 -4.58
C ALA A 95 12.72 -29.89 -6.05
N GLY A 96 12.11 -28.72 -6.27
CA GLY A 96 11.70 -28.23 -7.59
C GLY A 96 10.36 -28.77 -8.08
N GLN A 97 9.72 -29.70 -7.37
CA GLN A 97 8.41 -30.25 -7.79
C GLN A 97 7.28 -29.25 -7.52
N LYS A 98 6.78 -28.65 -8.59
CA LYS A 98 5.65 -27.72 -8.54
C LYS A 98 4.33 -28.48 -8.46
N HIS A 99 3.43 -28.02 -7.59
CA HIS A 99 2.13 -28.65 -7.39
C HIS A 99 1.05 -27.60 -7.12
N CYS A 100 -0.14 -27.79 -7.66
CA CYS A 100 -1.28 -26.93 -7.38
C CYS A 100 -2.58 -27.70 -7.61
N THR A 101 -3.35 -27.89 -6.54
CA THR A 101 -4.63 -28.60 -6.60
C THR A 101 -5.71 -27.75 -7.26
N ARG A 102 -6.84 -28.38 -7.63
CA ARG A 102 -8.01 -27.66 -8.15
C ARG A 102 -8.57 -26.66 -7.13
N ALA A 103 -8.65 -27.03 -5.85
CA ALA A 103 -9.16 -26.15 -4.80
C ALA A 103 -8.31 -24.87 -4.66
N VAL A 104 -6.98 -25.02 -4.67
CA VAL A 104 -6.07 -23.85 -4.64
C VAL A 104 -6.21 -23.01 -5.92
N ARG A 105 -6.40 -23.63 -7.09
CA ARG A 105 -6.65 -22.88 -8.34
C ARG A 105 -7.88 -21.99 -8.27
N GLU A 106 -8.99 -22.55 -7.81
CA GLU A 106 -10.25 -21.81 -7.65
C GLU A 106 -10.08 -20.70 -6.60
N TRP A 107 -9.37 -20.99 -5.50
CA TRP A 107 -9.03 -20.01 -4.47
C TRP A 107 -8.18 -18.84 -5.01
N LEU A 108 -7.13 -19.12 -5.80
CA LEU A 108 -6.28 -18.09 -6.42
C LEU A 108 -7.08 -17.18 -7.37
N VAL A 109 -8.00 -17.76 -8.15
CA VAL A 109 -8.92 -16.98 -8.99
C VAL A 109 -9.82 -16.07 -8.14
N GLY A 110 -10.31 -16.57 -7.00
CA GLY A 110 -11.06 -15.76 -6.03
C GLY A 110 -10.23 -14.61 -5.45
N CYS A 111 -8.97 -14.86 -5.11
CA CYS A 111 -8.03 -13.84 -4.62
C CYS A 111 -7.79 -12.74 -5.67
N GLU A 112 -7.55 -13.10 -6.94
CA GLU A 112 -7.45 -12.12 -8.04
C GLU A 112 -8.74 -11.33 -8.25
N GLY A 113 -9.91 -11.95 -8.03
CA GLY A 113 -11.20 -11.24 -8.02
C GLY A 113 -11.29 -10.22 -6.90
N ARG A 114 -10.94 -10.61 -5.66
CA ARG A 114 -10.94 -9.73 -4.48
C ARG A 114 -9.93 -8.58 -4.62
N LYS A 115 -8.78 -8.84 -5.25
CA LYS A 115 -7.75 -7.82 -5.51
C LYS A 115 -8.29 -6.58 -6.24
N ARG A 116 -9.31 -6.76 -7.11
CA ARG A 116 -9.92 -5.67 -7.87
C ARG A 116 -10.77 -4.71 -7.03
N ASN A 117 -11.20 -5.14 -5.83
CA ASN A 117 -12.00 -4.36 -4.90
C ASN A 117 -11.28 -4.33 -3.53
N PRO A 118 -10.23 -3.50 -3.38
CA PRO A 118 -9.46 -3.46 -2.14
C PRO A 118 -10.31 -2.96 -0.98
N VAL A 119 -10.19 -3.60 0.18
CA VAL A 119 -10.86 -3.21 1.42
C VAL A 119 -9.80 -3.04 2.50
N PHE A 120 -9.76 -1.85 3.11
CA PHE A 120 -8.84 -1.52 4.19
C PHE A 120 -9.60 -1.41 5.50
N ARG A 121 -8.97 -1.83 6.59
CA ARG A 121 -9.52 -1.72 7.96
C ARG A 121 -9.16 -0.37 8.55
N PHE A 122 -10.01 0.63 8.32
CA PHE A 122 -9.93 1.89 9.05
C PHE A 122 -10.48 1.73 10.47
N ALA A 123 -10.07 2.58 11.40
CA ALA A 123 -10.66 2.62 12.73
C ALA A 123 -12.08 3.22 12.65
N ASP A 124 -12.99 2.73 13.49
CA ASP A 124 -14.41 3.12 13.50
C ASP A 124 -14.70 4.41 14.31
N ASP A 125 -13.67 5.14 14.75
CA ASP A 125 -13.78 6.18 15.78
C ASP A 125 -14.20 7.58 15.29
N GLU A 126 -14.43 7.80 13.99
CA GLU A 126 -15.00 9.07 13.48
C GLU A 126 -15.96 8.82 12.30
N ALA A 127 -17.08 8.15 12.58
CA ALA A 127 -18.30 8.22 11.76
C ALA A 127 -19.43 8.84 12.58
N GLY A 128 -19.28 10.10 13.02
CA GLY A 128 -20.31 10.69 13.89
C GLY A 128 -20.23 12.18 14.24
N ALA A 129 -19.17 12.92 13.89
CA ALA A 129 -19.12 14.36 14.17
C ALA A 129 -19.22 15.21 12.90
N CYS A 130 -20.37 15.14 12.21
CA CYS A 130 -20.80 16.31 11.45
C CYS A 130 -21.10 17.41 12.49
N TYR A 131 -20.13 18.31 12.68
CA TYR A 131 -20.27 19.51 13.47
C TYR A 131 -21.49 20.30 12.95
N THR A 132 -22.64 20.18 13.60
CA THR A 132 -23.80 21.05 13.37
C THR A 132 -23.52 22.40 14.01
N GLY A 133 -22.60 23.15 13.40
CA GLY A 133 -22.43 24.57 13.65
C GLY A 133 -23.65 25.30 13.10
N HIS A 134 -24.48 25.79 14.01
CA HIS A 134 -25.65 26.61 13.75
C HIS A 134 -25.25 27.88 12.98
N CYS A 135 -25.57 27.95 11.68
CA CYS A 135 -25.51 29.20 10.91
C CYS A 135 -26.88 29.87 10.95
N SER A 136 -27.04 30.87 11.80
CA SER A 136 -28.16 31.81 11.70
C SER A 136 -27.83 32.88 10.67
N ASP A 137 -28.72 32.99 9.67
CA ASP A 137 -29.11 34.19 8.94
C ASP A 137 -28.04 35.15 8.41
N MET A 138 -27.83 35.09 7.08
CA MET A 138 -27.91 36.27 6.19
C MET A 138 -28.31 35.78 4.79
N ALA A 139 -29.33 36.44 4.24
CA ALA A 139 -30.08 36.03 3.07
C ALA A 139 -29.29 36.12 1.75
N GLY A 140 -29.56 35.17 0.84
CA GLY A 140 -29.41 35.36 -0.61
C GLY A 140 -28.38 34.48 -1.32
N GLY A 141 -28.83 33.33 -1.84
CA GLY A 141 -28.34 32.76 -3.11
C GLY A 141 -27.23 31.71 -3.06
N GLY A 142 -27.60 30.45 -3.33
CA GLY A 142 -26.77 29.47 -4.06
C GLY A 142 -25.69 28.72 -3.25
N CYS A 143 -26.02 27.51 -2.80
CA CYS A 143 -25.06 26.57 -2.23
C CYS A 143 -24.02 26.10 -3.26
N ARG A 144 -22.72 26.26 -2.97
CA ARG A 144 -21.65 25.34 -3.42
C ARG A 144 -20.39 25.48 -2.54
N ASP A 145 -19.95 24.33 -2.03
CA ASP A 145 -18.57 23.97 -1.65
C ASP A 145 -17.97 24.57 -0.37
N GLY A 146 -18.28 23.94 0.77
CA GLY A 146 -17.57 24.11 2.05
C GLY A 146 -16.60 22.97 2.35
N CYS A 147 -15.33 23.09 1.95
CA CYS A 147 -14.18 22.56 2.69
C CYS A 147 -13.01 23.51 2.45
N GLY A 148 -12.74 24.33 3.47
CA GLY A 148 -11.80 25.46 3.46
C GLY A 148 -10.33 25.03 3.45
N VAL A 149 -9.92 24.30 2.41
CA VAL A 149 -8.55 24.41 1.92
C VAL A 149 -8.54 25.68 1.07
N SER A 150 -7.95 26.76 1.59
CA SER A 150 -7.83 28.06 0.91
C SER A 150 -7.54 27.85 -0.57
N GLY A 151 -8.26 28.52 -1.47
CA GLY A 151 -8.08 28.37 -2.91
C GLY A 151 -6.62 28.56 -3.37
N ALA A 152 -5.82 29.28 -2.58
CA ALA A 152 -4.37 29.38 -2.71
C ALA A 152 -3.65 28.03 -2.64
N VAL A 153 -4.00 27.17 -1.68
CA VAL A 153 -3.37 25.87 -1.46
C VAL A 153 -3.69 24.92 -2.62
N LYS A 154 -4.93 24.96 -3.15
CA LYS A 154 -5.30 24.18 -4.35
C LYS A 154 -4.53 24.64 -5.59
N ARG A 155 -4.34 25.96 -5.77
CA ARG A 155 -3.52 26.50 -6.87
C ARG A 155 -2.05 26.17 -6.72
N ALA A 156 -1.51 26.26 -5.51
CA ALA A 156 -0.13 25.88 -5.22
C ALA A 156 0.11 24.39 -5.51
N ALA A 157 -0.79 23.51 -5.05
CA ALA A 157 -0.72 22.07 -5.34
C ALA A 157 -0.75 21.78 -6.85
N GLY A 158 -1.61 22.47 -7.60
CA GLY A 158 -1.65 22.38 -9.06
C GLY A 158 -0.34 22.80 -9.72
N LYS A 159 0.24 23.93 -9.28
CA LYS A 159 1.52 24.43 -9.81
C LYS A 159 2.71 23.55 -9.44
N ILE A 160 2.72 22.95 -8.25
CA ILE A 160 3.75 21.97 -7.86
C ILE A 160 3.62 20.71 -8.71
N HIS A 161 2.40 20.24 -8.94
CA HIS A 161 2.14 19.09 -9.80
C HIS A 161 2.57 19.35 -11.26
N GLU A 162 2.30 20.54 -11.78
CA GLU A 162 2.67 20.97 -13.14
C GLU A 162 4.19 21.23 -13.28
N LYS A 163 4.87 21.66 -12.20
CA LYS A 163 6.31 21.91 -12.20
C LYS A 163 7.19 20.71 -11.85
N ASN A 164 6.65 19.63 -11.27
CA ASN A 164 7.49 18.46 -10.99
C ASN A 164 7.83 17.75 -12.30
N MET A 165 9.11 17.68 -12.68
CA MET A 165 10.03 16.68 -12.09
C MET A 165 9.31 15.34 -12.05
N GLY A 166 9.08 14.80 -13.24
CA GLY A 166 8.39 13.54 -13.42
C GLY A 166 9.06 12.45 -12.58
N CYS A 167 8.25 11.51 -12.14
CA CYS A 167 8.69 10.23 -11.56
C CYS A 167 9.54 9.36 -12.52
N ASP A 168 9.97 9.92 -13.65
CA ASP A 168 10.79 9.32 -14.69
C ASP A 168 12.08 10.12 -14.87
N SER A 169 13.05 9.90 -13.99
CA SER A 169 14.44 10.08 -14.34
C SER A 169 15.27 9.06 -13.58
N GLY A 170 15.91 8.16 -14.34
CA GLY A 170 17.14 7.56 -13.86
C GLY A 170 18.10 8.65 -13.40
N ASP A 171 19.00 8.27 -12.50
CA ASP A 171 20.28 8.93 -12.25
C ASP A 171 20.34 10.46 -12.01
N GLU A 172 20.06 10.89 -10.76
CA GLU A 172 20.92 11.76 -9.89
C GLU A 172 20.15 12.21 -8.63
N TYR A 173 20.14 11.36 -7.60
CA TYR A 173 19.22 11.42 -6.46
C TYR A 173 19.48 12.55 -5.43
N SER A 174 20.53 13.37 -5.56
CA SER A 174 20.90 14.34 -4.50
C SER A 174 21.00 15.81 -4.95
N ARG A 175 20.97 16.12 -6.24
CA ARG A 175 20.96 17.52 -6.74
C ARG A 175 19.55 18.02 -7.04
N GLY A 176 18.70 17.20 -7.67
CA GLY A 176 17.31 17.60 -8.00
C GLY A 176 16.40 17.79 -6.78
N TYR A 177 16.73 17.17 -5.64
CA TYR A 177 15.91 17.25 -4.43
C TYR A 177 15.90 18.65 -3.81
N ASN A 178 17.06 19.32 -3.72
CA ASN A 178 17.16 20.66 -3.13
C ASN A 178 16.53 21.73 -4.02
N ASP A 179 16.65 21.59 -5.34
CA ASP A 179 16.07 22.53 -6.31
C ASP A 179 14.55 22.37 -6.39
N GLY A 180 14.04 21.14 -6.36
CA GLY A 180 12.61 20.84 -6.33
C GLY A 180 11.95 21.33 -5.04
N VAL A 181 12.59 21.11 -3.89
CA VAL A 181 12.12 21.61 -2.59
C VAL A 181 12.09 23.15 -2.58
N SER A 182 13.13 23.81 -3.10
CA SER A 182 13.19 25.27 -3.19
C SER A 182 12.10 25.84 -4.11
N ALA A 183 11.84 25.18 -5.26
CA ALA A 183 10.80 25.58 -6.20
C ALA A 183 9.38 25.41 -5.62
N ALA A 184 9.12 24.29 -4.94
CA ALA A 184 7.84 24.04 -4.28
C ALA A 184 7.59 25.04 -3.14
N LEU A 185 8.61 25.35 -2.35
CA LEU A 185 8.53 26.33 -1.27
C LEU A 185 8.21 27.73 -1.82
N GLY A 186 8.86 28.16 -2.91
CA GLY A 186 8.56 29.45 -3.55
C GLY A 186 7.13 29.56 -4.08
N ILE A 187 6.57 28.47 -4.62
CA ILE A 187 5.18 28.43 -5.07
C ILE A 187 4.21 28.54 -3.89
N LEU A 188 4.49 27.84 -2.80
CA LEU A 188 3.66 27.87 -1.60
C LEU A 188 3.64 29.26 -0.96
N LEU A 189 4.80 29.88 -0.78
CA LEU A 189 4.92 31.23 -0.21
C LEU A 189 4.24 32.27 -1.12
N GLY A 190 4.44 32.18 -2.44
CA GLY A 190 3.82 33.09 -3.40
C GLY A 190 2.29 32.99 -3.48
N GLU A 191 1.72 31.79 -3.36
CA GLU A 191 0.26 31.60 -3.41
C GLU A 191 -0.44 31.89 -2.09
N THR A 192 0.20 31.58 -0.97
CA THR A 192 -0.36 31.78 0.37
C THR A 192 -0.14 33.20 0.90
N GLY A 193 0.85 33.92 0.36
CA GLY A 193 1.25 35.24 0.84
C GLY A 193 2.04 35.20 2.15
N CYS A 194 2.41 34.00 2.65
CA CYS A 194 3.26 33.83 3.82
C CYS A 194 4.72 34.18 3.50
N SER A 195 5.40 34.85 4.42
CA SER A 195 6.85 35.04 4.34
C SER A 195 7.59 33.90 5.05
N MET A 196 8.87 33.69 4.71
CA MET A 196 9.71 32.72 5.44
C MET A 196 9.84 33.07 6.93
N GLU A 197 9.65 34.34 7.29
CA GLU A 197 9.75 34.88 8.65
C GLU A 197 8.51 34.54 9.50
N ASP A 198 7.40 34.15 8.86
CA ASP A 198 6.16 33.73 9.54
C ASP A 198 6.17 32.23 9.90
N ILE A 199 7.19 31.47 9.49
CA ILE A 199 7.32 30.05 9.78
C ILE A 199 7.96 29.90 11.18
N PRO A 200 7.23 29.40 12.19
CA PRO A 200 7.81 29.24 13.52
C PRO A 200 8.99 28.25 13.46
N GLU A 201 10.15 28.64 13.98
CA GLU A 201 11.27 27.73 14.18
C GLU A 201 10.80 26.55 15.05
N MET A 202 10.69 25.35 14.47
CA MET A 202 10.50 24.14 15.25
C MET A 202 11.80 23.88 16.03
N LYS A 203 11.87 24.38 17.27
CA LYS A 203 12.90 23.93 18.23
C LYS A 203 12.79 22.42 18.35
N ALA A 204 13.82 21.72 17.89
CA ALA A 204 13.96 20.29 18.08
C ALA A 204 13.86 19.99 19.59
N ALA A 205 12.79 19.31 19.99
CA ALA A 205 12.74 18.65 21.28
C ALA A 205 13.66 17.43 21.23
N SER A 206 14.97 17.65 21.23
CA SER A 206 15.95 16.62 21.55
C SER A 206 15.97 16.44 23.07
N GLY A 207 14.94 15.75 23.58
CA GLY A 207 14.98 15.14 24.90
C GLY A 207 15.77 13.85 24.83
N LEU A 208 17.09 13.96 24.92
CA LEU A 208 18.00 12.86 25.28
C LEU A 208 18.78 13.36 26.49
N THR A 209 18.30 12.94 27.67
CA THR A 209 19.07 12.91 28.92
C THR A 209 20.25 11.98 28.81
#